data_AF-A0ABD2X9K0-F1
#
_entry.id   AF-A0ABD2X9K0-F1
#
_cell.length_a   1.000
_cell.length_b   1.000
_cell.length_c   1.000
_cell.angle_alpha   90.00
_cell.angle_beta   90.00
_cell.angle_gamma   90.00
#
_symmetry.space_group_name_H-M   'P 1'
#
loop_
_entity.id
_entity.type
_entity.pdbx_description
1 polymer ?
#
loop_
_entity_poly.entity_id
_entity_poly.type
_entity_poly.pdbx_seq_one_letter_code
_entity_poly.pdbx_strand_id
1 'polypeptide(L)'
;MGYRKSTPLNIVSAESKNLSLEFRYELLAYKYVLRSLSMENNPVINSLKNLLEKSNNPTLDFNYQKSFILECYENSWFYCGLIDSSPVYYLYQYSHQSRFYTPNIDFKTGEKLQNSPRANDQFMDMFIGTKNKDFINIFTDGSKIRADDHS
;
A
#
# COMPACT_ATOMS: atom_id res chain seq x y z
N MET A 1 21.08 17.26 20.66
CA MET A 1 19.73 17.84 20.48
C MET A 1 19.67 19.13 19.64
N GLY A 2 20.81 19.71 19.19
CA GLY A 2 20.82 20.98 18.44
C GLY A 2 20.25 20.93 17.01
N TYR A 3 20.39 19.81 16.31
CA TYR A 3 19.94 19.67 14.91
C TYR A 3 18.45 19.96 14.72
N ARG A 4 17.56 19.48 15.61
CA ARG A 4 16.12 19.76 15.53
C ARG A 4 15.74 21.24 15.71
N LYS A 5 16.59 22.05 16.35
CA LYS A 5 16.31 23.49 16.55
C LYS A 5 16.71 24.34 15.34
N SER A 6 17.66 23.87 14.53
CA SER A 6 18.19 24.61 13.38
C SER A 6 17.70 24.11 12.04
N THR A 7 17.11 22.91 11.98
CA THR A 7 16.56 22.37 10.73
C THR A 7 15.16 22.93 10.47
N PRO A 8 14.95 23.63 9.34
CA PRO A 8 13.65 24.13 8.94
C PRO A 8 12.60 23.00 8.81
N LEU A 9 11.36 23.30 9.18
CA LEU A 9 10.24 22.34 9.23
C LEU A 9 9.98 21.63 7.89
N ASN A 10 10.23 22.29 6.76
CA ASN A 10 10.09 21.70 5.43
C ASN A 10 11.10 20.57 5.18
N ILE A 11 12.35 20.70 5.65
CA ILE A 11 13.38 19.66 5.55
C ILE A 11 13.01 18.47 6.45
N VAL A 12 12.60 18.74 7.70
CA VAL A 12 12.15 17.67 8.61
C VAL A 12 10.95 16.93 8.03
N SER A 13 10.00 17.65 7.42
CA SER A 13 8.83 17.05 6.77
C SER A 13 9.24 16.17 5.58
N ALA A 14 10.08 16.68 4.68
CA ALA A 14 10.57 15.96 3.50
C ALA A 14 11.35 14.70 3.86
N GLU A 15 12.26 14.78 4.85
CA GLU A 15 13.06 13.64 5.29
C GLU A 15 12.23 12.60 6.06
N SER A 16 11.23 13.04 6.81
CA SER A 16 10.39 12.13 7.60
C SER A 16 9.46 11.26 6.75
N LYS A 17 9.30 11.56 5.46
CA LYS A 17 8.37 10.90 4.53
C LYS A 17 6.93 10.82 5.04
N ASN A 18 6.56 11.66 6.02
CA ASN A 18 5.21 11.70 6.57
C ASN A 18 4.35 12.67 5.77
N LEU A 19 3.16 12.21 5.38
CA LEU A 19 2.17 13.09 4.76
C LEU A 19 1.69 14.17 5.75
N SER A 20 1.36 15.35 5.23
CA SER A 20 0.71 16.40 6.01
C SER A 20 -0.60 15.87 6.63
N LEU A 21 -1.08 16.53 7.69
CA LEU A 21 -2.32 16.10 8.35
C LEU A 21 -3.52 16.15 7.40
N GLU A 22 -3.58 17.18 6.55
CA GLU A 22 -4.62 17.37 5.54
C GLU A 22 -4.65 16.20 4.54
N PHE A 23 -3.51 15.85 3.95
CA PHE A 23 -3.45 14.70 3.03
C PHE A 23 -3.75 13.37 3.72
N ARG A 24 -3.35 13.20 4.98
CA ARG A 24 -3.69 12.01 5.75
C ARG A 24 -5.19 11.90 6.00
N TYR A 25 -5.83 13.02 6.34
CA TYR A 25 -7.28 13.08 6.50
C TYR A 25 -7.99 12.73 5.20
N GLU A 26 -7.56 13.32 4.08
CA GLU A 26 -8.12 13.03 2.76
C GLU A 26 -7.97 11.55 2.37
N LEU A 27 -6.76 11.01 2.50
CA LEU A 27 -6.48 9.60 2.22
C LEU A 27 -7.34 8.66 3.08
N LEU A 28 -7.54 9.00 4.36
CA LEU A 28 -8.38 8.21 5.27
C LEU A 28 -9.85 8.27 4.86
N ALA A 29 -10.36 9.43 4.45
CA ALA A 29 -11.73 9.58 3.98
C ALA A 29 -11.98 8.74 2.72
N TYR A 30 -11.11 8.82 1.71
CA TYR A 30 -11.21 7.99 0.51
C TYR A 30 -11.12 6.49 0.84
N LYS A 31 -10.15 6.07 1.68
CA LYS A 31 -10.04 4.67 2.11
C LYS A 31 -11.29 4.19 2.83
N TYR A 32 -11.89 5.02 3.67
CA TYR A 32 -13.12 4.70 4.37
C TYR A 32 -14.29 4.51 3.41
N VAL A 33 -14.46 5.43 2.45
CA VAL A 33 -15.52 5.35 1.43
C VAL A 33 -15.34 4.12 0.56
N LEU A 34 -14.15 3.90 -0.01
CA LEU A 34 -13.88 2.74 -0.88
C LEU A 34 -14.09 1.41 -0.16
N ARG A 35 -13.62 1.30 1.09
CA ARG A 35 -13.88 0.12 1.93
C ARG A 35 -15.36 -0.07 2.25
N SER A 36 -16.10 1.03 2.38
CA SER A 36 -17.53 0.98 2.64
C SER A 36 -18.30 0.53 1.39
N LEU A 37 -17.84 0.93 0.20
CA LEU A 37 -18.38 0.51 -1.10
C LEU A 37 -18.11 -0.97 -1.40
N SER A 38 -16.99 -1.53 -0.93
CA SER A 38 -16.69 -2.96 -1.09
C SER A 38 -17.52 -3.89 -0.19
N MET A 39 -18.42 -3.34 0.63
CA MET A 39 -19.30 -4.11 1.51
C MET A 39 -20.74 -4.01 1.02
N GLU A 40 -21.33 -5.16 0.71
CA GLU A 40 -22.73 -5.21 0.29
C GLU A 40 -23.65 -4.74 1.43
N ASN A 41 -24.72 -4.02 1.06
CA ASN A 41 -25.75 -3.53 1.98
C ASN A 41 -25.22 -2.67 3.14
N ASN A 42 -24.12 -1.93 2.92
CA ASN A 42 -23.57 -1.05 3.94
C ASN A 42 -24.52 0.14 4.25
N PRO A 43 -25.01 0.28 5.50
CA PRO A 43 -25.95 1.35 5.86
C PRO A 43 -25.37 2.76 5.69
N VAL A 44 -24.03 2.89 5.77
CA VAL A 44 -23.35 4.17 5.57
C VAL A 44 -23.46 4.61 4.12
N ILE A 45 -23.27 3.70 3.17
CA ILE A 45 -23.39 4.00 1.73
C ILE A 45 -24.83 4.39 1.39
N ASN A 46 -25.82 3.71 1.95
CA ASN A 46 -27.23 4.09 1.78
C ASN A 46 -27.50 5.50 2.32
N SER A 47 -26.93 5.82 3.49
CA SER A 47 -27.07 7.16 4.09
C SER A 47 -26.38 8.24 3.25
N LEU A 48 -25.18 7.97 2.73
CA LEU A 48 -24.44 8.89 1.86
C LEU A 48 -25.14 9.10 0.52
N LYS A 49 -25.72 8.05 -0.07
CA LYS A 49 -26.55 8.14 -1.27
C LYS A 49 -27.76 9.06 -1.05
N ASN A 50 -28.51 8.82 0.03
CA ASN A 50 -29.67 9.64 0.38
C ASN A 50 -29.28 11.10 0.66
N LEU A 51 -28.13 11.32 1.30
CA LEU A 51 -27.61 12.65 1.58
C LEU A 51 -27.19 13.37 0.30
N LEU A 52 -26.55 12.66 -0.63
CA LEU A 52 -26.15 13.18 -1.94
C LEU A 52 -27.38 13.61 -2.76
N GLU A 53 -28.39 12.74 -2.85
CA GLU A 53 -29.66 13.04 -3.53
C GLU A 53 -30.35 14.29 -2.95
N LYS A 54 -30.35 14.45 -1.62
CA LYS A 54 -30.89 15.64 -0.96
C LYS A 54 -30.05 16.89 -1.22
N SER A 55 -28.72 16.76 -1.19
CA SER A 55 -27.80 17.89 -1.41
C SER A 55 -27.85 18.44 -2.84
N ASN A 56 -28.17 17.60 -3.81
CA ASN A 56 -28.25 17.98 -5.23
C ASN A 56 -29.66 18.48 -5.60
N ASN A 57 -30.61 18.54 -4.67
CA ASN A 57 -31.95 19.01 -4.94
C ASN A 57 -32.02 20.55 -4.86
N PRO A 58 -32.24 21.26 -5.99
CA PRO A 58 -32.23 22.72 -6.03
C PRO A 58 -33.44 23.36 -5.32
N THR A 59 -34.49 22.59 -5.00
CA THR A 59 -35.64 23.10 -4.23
C THR A 59 -35.41 23.10 -2.72
N LEU A 60 -34.37 22.41 -2.26
CA LEU A 60 -33.98 22.36 -0.86
C LEU A 60 -32.80 23.33 -0.70
N ASP A 61 -33.11 24.58 -0.38
CA ASP A 61 -32.15 25.66 -0.12
C ASP A 61 -31.46 25.43 1.25
N PHE A 62 -30.72 24.33 1.34
CA PHE A 62 -29.86 24.08 2.48
C PHE A 62 -28.54 24.79 2.22
N ASN A 63 -28.17 25.73 3.08
CA ASN A 63 -26.80 26.22 3.28
C ASN A 63 -25.90 25.09 3.82
N TYR A 64 -25.92 23.93 3.17
CA TYR A 64 -25.20 22.74 3.58
C TYR A 64 -23.88 22.71 2.82
N GLN A 65 -22.81 23.00 3.55
CA GLN A 65 -21.47 22.66 3.07
C GLN A 65 -21.36 21.13 3.07
N LYS A 66 -21.11 20.55 1.88
CA LYS A 66 -20.92 19.10 1.76
C LYS A 66 -19.81 18.67 2.72
N SER A 67 -20.09 17.63 3.50
CA SER A 67 -19.02 17.03 4.31
C SER A 67 -17.98 16.41 3.38
N PHE A 68 -16.71 16.45 3.78
CA PHE A 68 -15.63 15.89 2.97
C PHE A 68 -15.84 14.41 2.61
N ILE A 69 -16.46 13.63 3.50
CA ILE A 69 -16.80 12.22 3.23
C ILE A 69 -17.86 12.10 2.12
N LEU A 70 -18.83 13.01 2.09
CA LEU A 70 -19.85 13.05 1.04
C LEU A 70 -19.22 13.41 -0.32
N GLU A 71 -18.27 14.35 -0.33
CA GLU A 71 -17.49 14.68 -1.53
C GLU A 71 -16.65 13.48 -2.00
N CYS A 72 -15.95 12.79 -1.09
CA CYS A 72 -15.24 11.56 -1.44
C CYS A 72 -16.17 10.49 -2.02
N TYR A 73 -17.38 10.34 -1.47
CA TYR A 73 -18.39 9.44 -2.01
C TYR A 73 -18.86 9.86 -3.41
N GLU A 74 -19.18 11.14 -3.61
CA GLU A 74 -19.55 11.69 -4.93
C GLU A 74 -18.46 11.51 -5.99
N ASN A 75 -17.18 11.60 -5.59
CA ASN A 75 -16.06 11.37 -6.50
C ASN A 75 -15.79 9.88 -6.78
N SER A 76 -16.19 8.99 -5.85
CA SER A 76 -15.86 7.56 -5.91
C SER A 76 -17.00 6.68 -6.41
N TRP A 77 -18.27 7.13 -6.29
CA TRP A 77 -19.42 6.27 -6.53
C TRP A 77 -19.49 5.77 -7.98
N PHE A 78 -18.96 6.52 -8.95
CA PHE A 78 -18.91 6.12 -10.35
C PHE A 78 -18.13 4.80 -10.54
N TYR A 79 -17.16 4.52 -9.67
CA TYR A 79 -16.35 3.31 -9.72
C TYR A 79 -16.97 2.12 -8.96
N CYS A 80 -18.15 2.27 -8.35
CA CYS A 80 -18.76 1.18 -7.56
C CYS A 80 -18.88 -0.13 -8.35
N GLY A 81 -19.22 -0.07 -9.64
CA GLY A 81 -19.33 -1.27 -10.48
C GLY A 81 -18.00 -1.97 -10.77
N LEU A 82 -16.86 -1.33 -10.50
CA LEU A 82 -15.52 -1.90 -10.63
C LEU A 82 -14.97 -2.41 -9.30
N ILE A 83 -15.61 -2.06 -8.18
CA ILE A 83 -15.19 -2.48 -6.85
C ILE A 83 -15.81 -3.83 -6.57
N ASP A 84 -14.96 -4.83 -6.34
CA ASP A 84 -15.42 -6.14 -5.85
C ASP A 84 -16.08 -5.95 -4.48
N SER A 85 -17.31 -6.44 -4.36
CA SER A 85 -18.14 -6.25 -3.19
C SER A 85 -18.59 -7.59 -2.63
N SER A 86 -18.68 -7.67 -1.30
CA SER A 86 -19.03 -8.91 -0.62
C SER A 86 -19.83 -8.62 0.64
N PRO A 87 -20.72 -9.53 1.06
CA PRO A 87 -21.43 -9.40 2.33
C PRO A 87 -20.52 -9.57 3.54
N VAL A 88 -19.30 -10.10 3.35
CA VAL A 88 -18.32 -10.33 4.41
C VAL A 88 -17.01 -9.62 4.06
N TYR A 89 -16.31 -9.06 5.06
CA TYR A 89 -15.00 -8.46 4.80
C TYR A 89 -14.05 -9.44 4.11
N TYR A 90 -13.29 -8.94 3.14
CA TYR A 90 -12.28 -9.70 2.37
C TYR A 90 -11.38 -10.59 3.25
N LEU A 91 -10.99 -10.10 4.42
CA LEU A 91 -10.19 -10.84 5.41
C LEU A 91 -10.80 -12.19 5.81
N TYR A 92 -12.13 -12.31 5.81
CA TYR A 92 -12.87 -13.51 6.20
C TYR A 92 -13.37 -14.32 5.01
N GLN A 93 -13.11 -13.91 3.77
CA GLN A 93 -13.50 -14.68 2.60
C GLN A 93 -12.66 -15.96 2.43
N TYR A 94 -11.42 -15.95 2.93
CA TYR A 94 -10.48 -17.05 2.77
C TYR A 94 -10.22 -17.79 4.08
N SER A 95 -9.71 -19.03 3.96
CA SER A 95 -9.38 -19.86 5.11
C SER A 95 -8.31 -19.19 5.99
N HIS A 96 -8.30 -19.50 7.27
CA HIS A 96 -7.30 -18.96 8.20
C HIS A 96 -5.86 -19.19 7.69
N GLN A 97 -5.61 -20.36 7.07
CA GLN A 97 -4.30 -20.73 6.54
C GLN A 97 -3.81 -19.82 5.41
N SER A 98 -4.71 -19.30 4.56
CA SER A 98 -4.32 -18.41 3.45
C SER A 98 -3.83 -17.04 3.92
N ARG A 99 -4.00 -16.71 5.20
CA ARG A 99 -3.50 -15.47 5.81
C ARG A 99 -2.01 -15.58 6.20
N PHE A 100 -1.47 -16.79 6.24
CA PHE A 100 -0.08 -17.02 6.61
C PHE A 100 0.71 -17.39 5.36
N TYR A 101 1.73 -16.59 5.08
CA TYR A 101 2.76 -16.96 4.14
C TYR A 101 3.87 -17.69 4.89
N THR A 102 4.06 -18.97 4.59
CA THR A 102 5.25 -19.70 5.03
C THR A 102 6.27 -19.66 3.90
N PRO A 103 7.35 -18.86 4.02
CA PRO A 103 8.37 -18.85 3.00
C PRO A 103 9.00 -20.24 2.89
N ASN A 104 9.23 -20.68 1.65
CA ASN A 104 10.03 -21.87 1.41
C ASN A 104 11.50 -21.52 1.58
N ILE A 105 12.04 -21.78 2.78
CA ILE A 105 13.43 -21.47 3.14
C ILE A 105 14.31 -22.68 2.84
N ASP A 106 15.36 -22.46 2.05
CA ASP A 106 16.35 -23.48 1.68
C ASP A 106 17.53 -23.48 2.66
N PHE A 107 17.42 -24.28 3.72
CA PHE A 107 18.46 -24.41 4.73
C PHE A 107 19.66 -25.25 4.27
N LYS A 108 19.45 -26.22 3.37
CA LYS A 108 20.49 -27.14 2.92
C LYS A 108 21.57 -26.42 2.12
N THR A 109 21.15 -25.46 1.30
CA THR A 109 22.09 -24.63 0.52
C THR A 109 22.90 -23.72 1.43
N GLY A 110 22.27 -23.11 2.45
CA GLY A 110 22.98 -22.31 3.45
C GLY A 110 24.03 -23.11 4.24
N GLU A 111 23.70 -24.33 4.66
CA GLU A 111 24.61 -25.21 5.38
C GLU A 111 25.83 -25.63 4.54
N LYS A 112 25.64 -25.86 3.23
CA LYS A 112 26.74 -26.12 2.30
C LYS A 112 27.67 -24.92 2.13
N LEU A 113 27.11 -23.71 2.07
CA LEU A 113 27.89 -22.49 1.95
C LEU A 113 28.72 -22.21 3.21
N GLN A 114 28.16 -22.46 4.39
CA GLN A 114 28.85 -22.23 5.67
C GLN A 114 30.15 -23.04 5.80
N ASN A 115 30.16 -24.26 5.28
CA ASN A 115 31.31 -25.16 5.34
C ASN A 115 32.21 -25.10 4.08
N SER A 116 31.92 -24.18 3.16
CA SER A 116 32.65 -24.07 1.90
C SER A 116 33.86 -23.14 2.02
N PRO A 117 35.06 -23.57 1.56
CA PRO A 117 36.23 -22.69 1.51
C PRO A 117 36.09 -21.57 0.47
N ARG A 118 35.08 -21.63 -0.42
CA ARG A 118 34.73 -20.59 -1.40
C ARG A 118 33.25 -20.25 -1.33
N ALA A 119 32.79 -19.88 -0.14
CA ALA A 119 31.39 -19.59 0.14
C ALA A 119 30.82 -18.45 -0.74
N ASN A 120 31.59 -17.39 -1.00
CA ASN A 120 31.12 -16.25 -1.79
C ASN A 120 30.85 -16.62 -3.25
N ASP A 121 31.79 -17.30 -3.91
CA ASP A 121 31.65 -17.69 -5.32
C ASP A 121 30.47 -18.65 -5.50
N GLN A 122 30.36 -19.63 -4.61
CA GLN A 122 29.24 -20.59 -4.62
C GLN A 122 27.90 -19.92 -4.33
N PHE A 123 27.87 -18.92 -3.46
CA PHE A 123 26.65 -18.15 -3.23
C PHE A 123 26.24 -17.39 -4.48
N MET A 124 27.17 -16.73 -5.16
CA MET A 124 26.89 -15.98 -6.39
C MET A 124 26.42 -16.91 -7.52
N ASP A 125 27.04 -18.07 -7.71
CA ASP A 125 26.62 -19.07 -8.68
C ASP A 125 25.20 -19.61 -8.39
N MET A 126 24.87 -19.84 -7.12
CA MET A 126 23.55 -20.32 -6.72
C MET A 126 22.48 -19.22 -6.79
N PHE A 127 22.82 -18.01 -6.37
CA PHE A 127 21.90 -16.88 -6.30
C PHE A 127 21.61 -16.31 -7.69
N ILE A 128 22.65 -16.11 -8.51
CA ILE A 128 22.55 -15.53 -9.85
C ILE A 128 22.31 -16.62 -10.90
N GLY A 129 23.05 -17.73 -10.83
CA GLY A 129 23.10 -18.74 -11.90
C GLY A 129 21.90 -19.70 -11.95
N THR A 130 21.24 -19.99 -10.81
CA THR A 130 20.14 -20.98 -10.77
C THR A 130 18.79 -20.42 -10.35
N LYS A 131 18.71 -19.47 -9.41
CA LYS A 131 17.41 -18.96 -8.92
C LYS A 131 16.97 -17.64 -9.56
N ASN A 132 17.89 -16.76 -9.96
CA ASN A 132 17.57 -15.41 -10.44
C ASN A 132 18.00 -15.13 -11.89
N LYS A 133 18.24 -16.15 -12.72
CA LYS A 133 18.76 -16.00 -14.08
C LYS A 133 17.83 -15.16 -15.00
N ASP A 134 16.52 -15.25 -14.74
CA ASP A 134 15.49 -14.53 -15.51
C ASP A 134 14.97 -13.27 -14.79
N PHE A 135 15.57 -12.91 -13.64
CA PHE A 135 15.11 -11.78 -12.82
C PHE A 135 16.06 -10.59 -12.94
N ILE A 136 15.48 -9.40 -13.10
CA ILE A 136 16.24 -8.14 -13.04
C ILE A 136 16.54 -7.85 -11.57
N ASN A 137 17.82 -7.95 -11.19
CA ASN A 137 18.28 -7.59 -9.86
C ASN A 137 18.35 -6.06 -9.73
N ILE A 138 17.48 -5.47 -8.90
CA ILE A 138 17.46 -4.04 -8.63
C ILE A 138 18.02 -3.80 -7.23
N PHE A 139 19.22 -3.22 -7.15
CA PHE A 139 19.85 -2.85 -5.89
C PHE A 139 19.38 -1.46 -5.47
N THR A 140 18.75 -1.36 -4.31
CA THR A 140 18.12 -0.12 -3.81
C THR A 140 19.07 0.77 -3.01
N ASP A 141 20.31 0.33 -2.80
CA ASP A 141 21.35 1.05 -2.05
C ASP A 141 22.16 2.02 -2.92
N GLY A 142 21.87 2.09 -4.22
CA GLY A 142 22.58 2.95 -5.17
C GLY A 142 23.89 2.36 -5.69
N SER A 143 24.19 1.09 -5.36
CA SER A 143 25.36 0.38 -5.85
C SER A 143 25.25 0.20 -7.38
N LYS A 144 26.21 0.76 -8.11
CA LYS A 144 26.36 0.55 -9.56
C LYS A 144 27.27 -0.64 -9.78
N ILE A 145 26.74 -1.74 -10.30
CA ILE A 145 27.56 -2.81 -10.85
C ILE A 145 28.21 -2.26 -12.12
N ARG A 146 29.55 -2.22 -12.16
CA ARG A 146 30.29 -1.86 -13.37
C ARG A 146 30.46 -3.12 -14.20
N ALA A 147 30.47 -2.98 -15.53
CA ALA A 147 30.61 -4.11 -16.45
C ALA A 147 31.91 -4.91 -16.25
N ASP A 148 32.90 -4.32 -15.56
CA ASP A 148 34.20 -4.92 -15.27
C ASP A 148 34.21 -5.83 -14.02
N ASP A 149 33.14 -5.81 -13.19
CA ASP A 149 33.06 -6.55 -11.92
C ASP A 149 32.76 -8.05 -12.09
N HIS A 150 32.62 -8.53 -13.33
CA HIS A 150 32.43 -9.94 -13.68
C HIS A 150 33.70 -10.61 -14.26
N SER A 151 34.88 -10.02 -14.00
CA SER A 151 36.18 -10.55 -14.44
C SER A 151 36.84 -11.43 -13.38
#